data_AF-A0A2M8EM21-F1
#
_entry.id   AF-A0A2M8EM21-F1
#
_cell.length_a   1.000
_cell.length_b   1.000
_cell.length_c   1.000
_cell.angle_alpha   90.00
_cell.angle_beta   90.00
_cell.angle_gamma   90.00
#
_symmetry.space_group_name_H-M   'P 1'
#
loop_
_entity.id
_entity.type
_entity.pdbx_description
1 polymer ?
#
loop_
_entity_poly.entity_id
_entity_poly.type
_entity_poly.pdbx_seq_one_letter_code
_entity_poly.pdbx_strand_id
1 'polypeptide(L)'
;MGLGTPIFSLTIMMHDKDKILHRIKIIKGHVSAIEKMIEEDRYCLDVVHQSQAVQKALKNLDTLLIKDHIGHCVVEQAKLNEYTKIASELIKIYEFKQ
;
A
#
# COMPACT_ATOMS: atom_id res chain seq x y z
N MET A 1 23.35 30.06 17.10
CA MET A 1 23.99 28.78 16.73
C MET A 1 22.93 27.70 16.86
N GLY A 2 22.72 26.92 15.79
CA GLY A 2 21.85 25.75 15.78
C GLY A 2 20.36 26.04 15.58
N LEU A 3 19.98 26.31 14.34
CA LEU A 3 18.58 26.25 13.89
C LEU A 3 18.03 24.86 14.26
N GLY A 4 17.02 24.83 15.12
CA GLY A 4 16.22 23.64 15.34
C GLY A 4 15.63 23.24 14.00
N THR A 5 16.14 22.15 13.43
CA THR A 5 15.56 21.54 12.25
C THR A 5 14.09 21.29 12.56
N PRO A 6 13.14 21.74 11.71
CA PRO A 6 11.77 21.34 11.90
C PRO A 6 11.77 19.83 11.79
N ILE A 7 11.29 19.17 12.84
CA ILE A 7 10.97 17.76 12.84
C ILE A 7 10.01 17.60 11.67
N PHE A 8 10.52 17.11 10.54
CA PHE A 8 9.74 16.81 9.34
C PHE A 8 8.82 15.66 9.76
N SER A 9 7.69 16.03 10.34
CA SER A 9 6.66 15.12 10.79
C SER A 9 6.29 14.26 9.60
N LEU A 10 6.37 12.95 9.83
CA LEU A 10 6.07 11.83 8.95
C LEU A 10 4.58 11.81 8.55
N THR A 11 4.04 12.93 8.07
CA THR A 11 2.65 13.02 7.60
C THR A 11 2.68 12.75 6.10
N ILE A 12 2.68 11.46 5.75
CA ILE A 12 2.39 11.00 4.39
C ILE A 12 0.94 11.40 4.10
N MET A 13 0.74 12.47 3.31
CA MET A 13 -0.56 12.74 2.74
C MET A 13 -0.78 11.76 1.60
N MET A 14 -1.55 10.70 1.85
CA MET A 14 -2.16 9.91 0.77
C MET A 14 -3.09 10.84 -0.01
N HIS A 15 -2.70 11.20 -1.22
CA HIS A 15 -3.45 12.13 -2.06
C HIS A 15 -4.75 11.49 -2.55
N ASP A 16 -4.70 10.21 -2.93
CA ASP A 16 -5.85 9.40 -3.37
C ASP A 16 -6.56 8.66 -2.21
N LYS A 17 -6.67 9.28 -1.02
CA LYS A 17 -7.17 8.61 0.23
C LYS A 17 -8.50 7.90 0.06
N ASP A 18 -9.52 8.55 -0.52
CA ASP A 18 -10.86 7.95 -0.64
C ASP A 18 -10.88 6.72 -1.56
N LYS A 19 -10.10 6.77 -2.64
CA LYS A 19 -9.94 5.66 -3.59
C LYS A 19 -9.21 4.49 -2.95
N ILE A 20 -8.19 4.76 -2.14
CA ILE A 20 -7.47 3.74 -1.37
C ILE A 20 -8.41 3.08 -0.34
N LEU A 21 -9.15 3.89 0.43
CA LEU A 21 -10.12 3.40 1.40
C LEU A 21 -11.23 2.58 0.73
N HIS A 22 -11.70 3.00 -0.45
CA HIS A 22 -12.68 2.25 -1.22
C HIS A 22 -12.15 0.85 -1.61
N ARG A 23 -10.91 0.75 -2.09
CA ARG A 23 -10.28 -0.54 -2.42
C ARG A 23 -10.12 -1.43 -1.19
N ILE A 24 -9.72 -0.87 -0.06
CA ILE A 24 -9.63 -1.61 1.22
C ILE A 24 -11.00 -2.16 1.63
N LYS A 25 -12.08 -1.39 1.51
CA LYS A 25 -13.43 -1.87 1.81
C LYS A 25 -13.83 -3.07 0.95
N ILE A 26 -13.47 -3.05 -0.34
CA ILE A 26 -13.70 -4.19 -1.25
C ILE A 26 -12.88 -5.40 -0.79
N ILE A 27 -11.58 -5.23 -0.54
CA ILE A 27 -10.70 -6.31 -0.06
C ILE A 27 -11.25 -6.93 1.22
N LYS A 28 -11.70 -6.12 2.18
CA LYS A 28 -12.35 -6.59 3.41
C LYS A 28 -13.56 -7.47 3.09
N GLY A 29 -14.41 -7.07 2.15
CA GLY A 29 -15.55 -7.88 1.70
C GLY A 29 -15.14 -9.24 1.14
N HIS A 30 -14.05 -9.29 0.36
CA HIS A 30 -13.51 -10.57 -0.14
C HIS A 30 -12.99 -11.47 0.98
N VAL A 31 -12.30 -10.92 1.98
CA VAL A 31 -11.82 -11.68 3.14
C VAL A 31 -13.00 -12.23 3.96
N SER A 32 -14.02 -11.41 4.23
CA SER A 32 -15.24 -11.89 4.89
C SER A 32 -16.00 -12.94 4.08
N ALA A 33 -15.91 -12.90 2.74
CA ALA A 33 -16.49 -13.96 1.91
C ALA A 33 -15.73 -15.29 2.05
N ILE A 34 -14.39 -15.26 2.15
CA ILE A 34 -13.56 -16.45 2.40
C ILE A 34 -13.93 -17.10 3.74
N GLU A 35 -14.07 -16.29 4.79
CA GLU A 35 -14.50 -16.75 6.11
C GLU A 35 -15.82 -17.53 6.04
N LYS A 36 -16.85 -16.94 5.41
CA LYS A 36 -18.14 -17.60 5.20
C LYS A 36 -18.03 -18.88 4.36
N MET A 37 -17.22 -18.88 3.31
CA MET A 37 -17.02 -20.07 2.49
C MET A 37 -16.44 -21.24 3.30
N ILE A 38 -15.57 -20.94 4.27
CA ILE A 38 -15.02 -21.94 5.19
C ILE A 38 -16.10 -22.41 6.18
N GLU A 39 -16.87 -21.50 6.76
CA GLU A 39 -17.99 -21.84 7.67
C GLU A 39 -19.07 -22.70 6.99
N GLU A 40 -19.26 -22.52 5.68
CA GLU A 40 -20.21 -23.26 4.84
C GLU A 40 -19.62 -24.54 4.23
N ASP A 41 -18.41 -24.97 4.63
CA ASP A 41 -17.70 -26.15 4.10
C ASP A 41 -17.63 -26.17 2.56
N ARG A 42 -17.41 -25.01 1.93
CA ARG A 42 -17.30 -24.87 0.48
C ARG A 42 -16.07 -25.61 -0.06
N TYR A 43 -16.16 -26.01 -1.33
CA TYR A 43 -15.07 -26.71 -2.02
C TYR A 43 -13.75 -25.94 -1.93
N CYS A 44 -12.70 -26.61 -1.45
CA CYS A 44 -11.42 -25.97 -1.14
C CYS A 44 -10.82 -25.18 -2.31
N LEU A 45 -11.03 -25.62 -3.55
CA LEU A 45 -10.51 -24.92 -4.73
C LEU A 45 -11.20 -23.55 -4.93
N ASP A 46 -12.50 -23.44 -4.62
CA ASP A 46 -13.21 -22.16 -4.67
C ASP A 46 -12.63 -21.18 -3.66
N VAL A 47 -12.34 -21.66 -2.44
CA VAL A 47 -11.72 -20.87 -1.37
C VAL A 47 -10.33 -20.38 -1.80
N VAL A 48 -9.53 -21.26 -2.43
CA VAL A 48 -8.22 -20.90 -2.99
C VAL A 48 -8.35 -19.84 -4.07
N HIS A 49 -9.28 -19.97 -5.01
CA HIS A 49 -9.51 -18.95 -6.04
C HIS A 49 -9.91 -17.60 -5.43
N GLN A 50 -10.78 -17.60 -4.42
CA GLN A 50 -11.16 -16.36 -3.73
C GLN A 50 -9.99 -15.74 -2.97
N SER A 51 -9.14 -16.55 -2.32
CA SER A 51 -7.89 -16.09 -1.69
C SER A 51 -6.93 -15.47 -2.71
N GLN A 52 -6.77 -16.07 -3.88
CA GLN A 52 -5.97 -15.49 -4.97
C GLN A 52 -6.55 -14.16 -5.47
N ALA A 53 -7.87 -14.01 -5.49
CA ALA A 53 -8.51 -12.73 -5.80
C ALA A 53 -8.16 -11.63 -4.78
N VAL A 54 -8.13 -11.97 -3.47
CA VAL A 54 -7.66 -11.07 -2.41
C VAL A 54 -6.21 -10.65 -2.63
N GLN A 55 -5.32 -11.61 -2.89
CA GLN A 55 -3.90 -11.33 -3.15
C GLN A 55 -3.71 -10.39 -4.34
N LYS A 56 -4.45 -10.61 -5.44
CA LYS A 56 -4.43 -9.72 -6.61
C LYS A 56 -4.95 -8.32 -6.27
N ALA A 57 -6.00 -8.21 -5.45
CA ALA A 57 -6.54 -6.93 -5.03
C ALA A 57 -5.56 -6.14 -4.14
N LEU A 58 -4.86 -6.82 -3.22
CA LEU A 58 -3.78 -6.24 -2.42
C LEU A 58 -2.63 -5.73 -3.30
N LYS A 59 -2.16 -6.54 -4.25
CA LYS A 59 -1.11 -6.11 -5.20
C LYS A 59 -1.49 -4.85 -6.00
N ASN A 60 -2.77 -4.75 -6.39
CA ASN A 60 -3.28 -3.56 -7.08
C ASN A 60 -3.36 -2.34 -6.15
N LEU A 61 -3.65 -2.55 -4.86
CA LEU A 61 -3.61 -1.50 -3.85
C LEU A 61 -2.18 -0.99 -3.63
N ASP A 62 -1.20 -1.89 -3.50
CA ASP A 62 0.21 -1.54 -3.34
C ASP A 62 0.71 -0.70 -4.53
N THR A 63 0.33 -1.11 -5.74
CA THR A 63 0.66 -0.37 -6.97
C THR A 63 0.07 1.04 -6.95
N LEU A 64 -1.15 1.22 -6.44
CA LEU A 64 -1.77 2.53 -6.30
C LEU A 64 -1.04 3.39 -5.27
N LEU A 65 -0.70 2.83 -4.11
CA LEU A 65 0.02 3.52 -3.03
C LEU A 65 1.42 3.98 -3.49
N ILE A 66 2.16 3.11 -4.17
CA ILE A 66 3.49 3.45 -4.70
C ILE A 66 3.38 4.54 -5.76
N LYS A 67 2.38 4.47 -6.65
CA LYS A 67 2.16 5.50 -7.66
C LYS A 67 1.87 6.87 -7.02
N ASP A 68 1.02 6.90 -6.00
CA ASP A 68 0.70 8.10 -5.22
C ASP A 68 1.97 8.67 -4.54
N HIS A 69 2.74 7.81 -3.87
CA HIS A 69 4.00 8.18 -3.22
C HIS A 69 5.04 8.76 -4.20
N ILE A 70 5.24 8.10 -5.34
CA ILE A 70 6.18 8.57 -6.37
C ILE A 70 5.70 9.90 -6.97
N GLY A 71 4.40 10.05 -7.24
CA GLY A 71 3.84 11.26 -7.85
C GLY A 71 3.92 12.51 -6.97
N HIS A 72 3.99 12.34 -5.64
CA HIS A 72 3.95 13.44 -4.68
C HIS A 72 5.20 13.51 -3.81
N CYS A 73 5.38 12.55 -2.90
CA CYS A 73 6.47 12.58 -1.90
C CYS A 73 7.85 12.56 -2.56
N VAL A 74 8.07 11.68 -3.54
CA VAL A 74 9.36 11.58 -4.25
C VAL A 74 9.65 12.85 -5.05
N VAL A 75 8.65 13.41 -5.73
CA VAL A 75 8.80 14.66 -6.49
C VAL A 75 9.20 15.82 -5.58
N GLU A 76 8.58 15.95 -4.40
CA GLU A 76 8.95 17.00 -3.45
C GLU A 76 10.35 16.78 -2.86
N GLN A 77 10.70 15.55 -2.46
CA GLN A 77 12.05 15.22 -2.00
C GLN A 77 13.13 15.48 -3.07
N ALA A 78 12.81 15.22 -4.34
CA ALA A 78 13.72 15.45 -5.45
C ALA A 78 14.02 16.94 -5.66
N LYS A 79 13.02 17.82 -5.46
CA LYS A 79 13.22 19.30 -5.48
C LYS A 79 14.15 19.76 -4.35
N LEU A 80 14.20 19.01 -3.25
CA LEU A 80 15.09 19.26 -2.11
C LEU A 80 16.47 18.59 -2.25
N ASN A 81 16.77 17.95 -3.39
CA ASN A 81 18.00 17.20 -3.64
C ASN A 81 18.24 16.02 -2.67
N GLU A 82 17.18 15.44 -2.07
CA GLU A 82 17.28 14.32 -1.12
C GLU A 82 17.42 12.93 -1.82
N TYR A 83 18.21 12.82 -2.88
CA TYR A 83 18.24 11.64 -3.75
C TYR A 83 18.64 10.33 -3.04
N THR A 84 19.59 10.39 -2.11
CA THR A 84 20.02 9.20 -1.34
C THR A 84 18.89 8.66 -0.47
N LYS A 85 18.06 9.54 0.08
CA LYS A 85 16.92 9.19 0.93
C LYS A 85 15.83 8.53 0.09
N ILE A 86 15.47 9.13 -1.05
CA ILE A 86 14.54 8.56 -2.03
C ILE A 86 14.97 7.14 -2.43
N ALA A 87 16.25 6.96 -2.82
CA ALA A 87 16.77 5.66 -3.22
C ALA A 87 16.64 4.63 -2.09
N SER A 88 17.01 5.01 -0.86
CA SER A 88 16.90 4.13 0.30
C SER A 88 15.45 3.75 0.65
N GLU A 89 14.49 4.66 0.45
CA GLU A 89 13.08 4.42 0.70
C GLU A 89 12.49 3.46 -0.34
N LEU A 90 12.76 3.69 -1.63
CA LEU A 90 12.26 2.82 -2.70
C LEU A 90 12.86 1.41 -2.62
N ILE A 91 14.15 1.27 -2.30
CA ILE A 91 14.79 -0.05 -2.14
C ILE A 91 14.08 -0.88 -1.06
N LYS A 92 13.79 -0.28 0.11
CA LYS A 92 13.10 -0.95 1.22
C LYS A 92 11.73 -1.51 0.84
N ILE A 93 10.99 -0.81 -0.03
CA ILE A 93 9.67 -1.26 -0.49
C ILE A 93 9.78 -2.55 -1.31
N TYR A 94 10.83 -2.69 -2.13
CA TYR A 94 11.02 -3.88 -2.98
C TYR A 94 11.70 -5.05 -2.26
N GLU A 95 12.51 -4.79 -1.23
CA GLU A 95 13.13 -5.85 -0.41
C GLU A 95 12.13 -6.61 0.47
N PHE A 96 10.98 -6.00 0.81
CA PHE A 96 9.95 -6.64 1.63
C PHE A 96 9.19 -7.79 0.93
N LYS A 97 9.45 -8.02 -0.36
CA LYS A 97 8.69 -8.92 -1.23
C LYS A 97 9.12 -10.41 -1.15
N GLN A 98 9.58 -10.88 0.01
CA GLN A 98 9.98 -12.28 0.24
C GLN A 98 8.82 -13.12 0.78
#